data_AF-A0A0P7JHQ9-F1
#
_entry.id   AF-A0A0P7JHQ9-F1
#
_cell.length_a   1.000
_cell.length_b   1.000
_cell.length_c   1.000
_cell.angle_alpha   90.00
_cell.angle_beta   90.00
_cell.angle_gamma   90.00
#
_symmetry.space_group_name_H-M   'P 1'
#
loop_
_entity.id
_entity.type
_entity.pdbx_description
1 polymer ?
#
loop_
_entity_poly.entity_id
_entity_poly.type
_entity_poly.pdbx_seq_one_letter_code
_entity_poly.pdbx_strand_id
1 'polypeptide(L)'
;MRNYALAVYILYAASILVGITAIVGVIIAYIKRDEMAGTIYYDHMQYLIKTFWIALAGSIIGWITSFIGIGLIVLFIVGLWFIYRVVVGFIKFNDNKPVSAEGWL
;
A
#
# COMPACT_ATOMS: atom_id res chain seq x y z
N MET A 1 -1.75 6.64 17.61
CA MET A 1 -0.86 6.32 16.46
C MET A 1 -1.23 4.97 15.85
N ARG A 2 -1.21 3.86 16.62
CA ARG A 2 -1.57 2.52 16.15
C ARG A 2 -2.91 2.41 15.40
N ASN A 3 -3.98 3.02 15.91
CA ASN A 3 -5.31 2.95 15.28
C ASN A 3 -5.34 3.58 13.87
N TYR A 4 -4.57 4.64 13.63
CA TYR A 4 -4.48 5.24 12.30
C TYR A 4 -3.74 4.32 11.34
N ALA A 5 -2.64 3.71 11.78
CA ALA A 5 -1.93 2.72 10.96
C ALA A 5 -2.82 1.51 10.62
N LEU A 6 -3.57 1.00 11.60
CA LEU A 6 -4.56 -0.06 11.38
C LEU A 6 -5.64 0.37 10.37
N ALA A 7 -6.18 1.59 10.51
CA ALA A 7 -7.20 2.10 9.60
C ALA A 7 -6.69 2.15 8.15
N VAL A 8 -5.44 2.58 7.92
CA VAL A 8 -4.85 2.59 6.58
C VAL A 8 -4.71 1.18 6.01
N TYR A 9 -4.27 0.19 6.81
CA TYR A 9 -4.24 -1.21 6.38
C TYR A 9 -5.62 -1.75 6.01
N ILE A 10 -6.65 -1.46 6.81
CA ILE A 10 -8.03 -1.87 6.53
C ILE A 10 -8.54 -1.23 5.24
N LEU A 11 -8.26 0.06 5.02
CA LEU A 11 -8.66 0.77 3.80
C LEU A 11 -7.98 0.20 2.54
N TYR A 12 -6.72 -0.22 2.64
CA TYR A 12 -5.99 -0.88 1.56
C TYR A 12 -6.46 -2.32 1.33
N ALA A 13 -6.83 -3.04 2.39
CA ALA A 13 -7.46 -4.35 2.23
C ALA A 13 -8.83 -4.23 1.54
N ALA A 14 -9.65 -3.26 1.94
CA ALA A 14 -10.94 -2.97 1.33
C ALA A 14 -10.80 -2.50 -0.14
N SER A 15 -9.68 -1.86 -0.51
CA SER A 15 -9.46 -1.39 -1.88
C SER A 15 -9.24 -2.52 -2.87
N ILE A 16 -8.96 -3.73 -2.40
CA ILE A 16 -8.91 -4.92 -3.28
C ILE A 16 -10.28 -5.17 -3.92
N LEU A 17 -11.38 -4.82 -3.23
CA LEU A 17 -12.74 -5.00 -3.73
C LEU A 17 -13.28 -3.74 -4.42
N VAL A 18 -12.95 -2.55 -3.91
CA VAL A 18 -13.61 -1.28 -4.33
C VAL A 18 -12.65 -0.31 -5.02
N GLY A 19 -11.34 -0.47 -4.86
CA GLY A 19 -10.30 0.42 -5.38
C GLY A 19 -10.20 1.76 -4.67
N ILE A 20 -11.29 2.53 -4.62
CA ILE A 20 -11.27 3.95 -4.21
C ILE A 20 -10.82 4.18 -2.76
N THR A 21 -11.01 3.20 -1.87
CA THR A 21 -10.63 3.32 -0.46
C THR A 21 -9.11 3.44 -0.26
N ALA A 22 -8.29 3.01 -1.22
CA ALA A 22 -6.84 3.21 -1.19
C ALA A 22 -6.46 4.69 -1.19
N ILE A 23 -7.25 5.54 -1.87
CA ILE A 23 -7.04 6.99 -1.91
C ILE A 23 -7.24 7.59 -0.51
N VAL A 24 -8.30 7.19 0.18
CA VAL A 24 -8.53 7.63 1.57
C VAL A 24 -7.38 7.16 2.48
N GLY A 25 -6.93 5.92 2.31
CA GLY A 25 -5.81 5.37 3.07
C GLY A 25 -4.51 6.17 2.87
N VAL A 26 -4.15 6.51 1.63
CA VAL A 26 -2.91 7.25 1.37
C VAL A 26 -2.99 8.70 1.88
N ILE A 27 -4.17 9.33 1.82
CA ILE A 27 -4.39 10.66 2.40
C ILE A 27 -4.15 10.64 3.91
N ILE A 28 -4.77 9.68 4.62
CA ILE A 28 -4.55 9.51 6.07
C ILE A 28 -3.07 9.26 6.35
N ALA A 29 -2.42 8.42 5.55
CA ALA A 29 -1.01 8.14 5.70
C ALA A 29 -0.16 9.42 5.60
N TYR A 30 -0.37 10.26 4.58
CA TYR A 30 0.36 11.54 4.47
C TYR A 30 0.09 12.48 5.65
N ILE A 31 -1.17 12.66 6.03
CA ILE A 31 -1.55 13.58 7.12
C ILE A 31 -0.92 13.16 8.45
N LYS A 32 -0.91 11.84 8.74
CA LYS A 32 -0.51 11.32 10.05
C LYS A 32 0.94 10.87 10.15
N ARG A 33 1.64 10.72 9.03
CA ARG A 33 3.03 10.24 9.00
C ARG A 33 3.95 11.11 9.84
N ASP A 34 3.93 12.42 9.68
CA ASP A 34 4.91 13.30 10.33
C ASP A 34 4.70 13.34 11.86
N GLU A 35 3.46 13.21 12.33
CA GLU A 35 3.13 13.03 13.77
C GLU A 35 3.68 11.73 14.36
N MET A 36 4.06 10.74 13.53
CA MET A 36 4.55 9.43 13.96
C MET A 36 6.08 9.31 13.90
N ALA A 37 6.79 10.37 13.55
CA ALA A 37 8.26 10.36 13.46
C ALA A 37 8.92 9.82 14.74
N GLY A 38 9.95 8.98 14.58
CA GLY A 38 10.62 8.30 15.68
C GLY A 38 9.87 7.07 16.24
N THR A 39 8.75 6.66 15.63
CA THR A 39 8.01 5.44 15.99
C THR A 39 7.97 4.42 14.85
N ILE A 40 7.69 3.15 15.16
CA ILE A 40 7.50 2.09 14.14
C ILE A 40 6.38 2.40 13.14
N TYR A 41 5.40 3.24 13.54
CA TYR A 41 4.26 3.57 12.69
C TYR A 41 4.66 4.52 11.56
N TYR A 42 5.71 5.32 11.73
CA TYR A 42 6.28 6.15 10.66
C TYR A 42 6.69 5.30 9.46
N ASP A 43 7.40 4.20 9.73
CA ASP A 43 7.88 3.28 8.71
C ASP A 43 6.72 2.60 7.97
N HIS A 44 5.66 2.23 8.70
CA HIS A 44 4.44 1.69 8.08
C HIS A 44 3.73 2.71 7.19
N MET A 45 3.64 3.98 7.60
CA MET A 45 3.04 5.03 6.76
C MET A 45 3.85 5.25 5.49
N GLN A 46 5.18 5.35 5.60
CA GLN A 46 6.07 5.45 4.43
C GLN A 46 5.94 4.24 3.50
N TYR A 47 5.89 3.03 4.07
CA TYR A 47 5.71 1.78 3.32
C TYR A 47 4.37 1.75 2.56
N LEU A 48 3.27 2.14 3.19
CA LEU A 48 1.94 2.18 2.57
C LEU A 48 1.82 3.28 1.52
N ILE A 49 2.44 4.44 1.73
CA ILE A 49 2.53 5.51 0.74
C ILE A 49 3.26 5.02 -0.53
N LYS A 50 4.44 4.41 -0.38
CA LYS A 50 5.19 3.85 -1.52
C LYS A 50 4.39 2.75 -2.24
N THR A 51 3.70 1.90 -1.47
CA THR A 51 2.87 0.82 -2.01
C THR A 51 1.74 1.37 -2.88
N PHE A 52 1.07 2.43 -2.45
CA PHE A 52 0.04 3.11 -3.25
C PHE A 52 0.59 3.62 -4.57
N TRP A 53 1.70 4.37 -4.54
CA TRP A 53 2.23 4.99 -5.77
C TRP A 53 2.77 3.96 -6.77
N ILE A 54 3.43 2.90 -6.32
CA ILE A 54 3.88 1.82 -7.19
C ILE A 54 2.67 1.09 -7.79
N ALA A 55 1.66 0.77 -6.98
CA ALA A 55 0.46 0.11 -7.48
C ALA A 55 -0.32 0.99 -8.47
N LEU A 56 -0.43 2.30 -8.20
CA LEU A 56 -1.09 3.25 -9.09
C LEU A 56 -0.33 3.37 -10.42
N ALA A 57 0.99 3.59 -10.39
CA ALA A 57 1.81 3.68 -11.59
C ALA A 57 1.77 2.38 -12.40
N GLY A 58 1.95 1.23 -11.74
CA GLY A 58 1.84 -0.08 -12.36
C GLY A 58 0.46 -0.36 -12.96
N SER A 59 -0.61 0.08 -12.28
CA SER A 59 -1.98 -0.06 -12.78
C SER A 59 -2.25 0.83 -14.00
N ILE A 60 -1.72 2.06 -14.02
CA ILE A 60 -1.81 2.95 -15.18
C ILE A 60 -1.06 2.35 -16.37
N ILE A 61 0.17 1.86 -16.15
CA ILE A 61 0.97 1.19 -17.20
C ILE A 61 0.24 -0.05 -17.71
N GLY A 62 -0.28 -0.88 -16.80
CA GLY A 62 -1.06 -2.06 -17.14
C GLY A 62 -2.28 -1.70 -17.97
N TRP A 63 -3.06 -0.72 -17.54
CA TRP A 63 -4.26 -0.27 -18.27
C TRP A 63 -3.93 0.25 -19.67
N ILE A 64 -2.87 1.05 -19.84
CA ILE A 64 -2.41 1.55 -21.15
C ILE A 64 -1.92 0.39 -22.04
N THR A 65 -1.23 -0.59 -21.48
CA THR A 65 -0.72 -1.73 -22.26
C THR A 65 -1.76 -2.83 -22.48
N SER A 66 -2.96 -2.71 -21.91
CA SER A 66 -4.04 -3.68 -22.12
C SER A 66 -4.57 -3.67 -23.56
N PHE A 67 -4.41 -2.58 -24.30
CA PHE A 67 -4.79 -2.52 -25.73
C PHE A 67 -4.04 -3.55 -26.60
N ILE A 68 -2.88 -4.00 -26.16
CA ILE A 68 -2.06 -5.03 -26.83
C ILE A 68 -2.02 -6.36 -26.07
N GLY A 69 -2.95 -6.56 -25.12
CA GLY A 69 -3.11 -7.79 -24.32
C GLY A 69 -2.16 -7.94 -23.13
N ILE A 70 -0.91 -7.45 -23.23
CA ILE A 70 0.11 -7.58 -22.17
C ILE A 70 -0.31 -6.90 -20.85
N GLY A 71 -1.09 -5.82 -20.93
CA GLY A 71 -1.54 -5.07 -19.77
C GLY A 71 -2.31 -5.88 -18.73
N LEU A 72 -3.05 -6.92 -19.15
CA LEU A 72 -3.76 -7.80 -18.20
C LEU A 72 -2.78 -8.56 -17.28
N ILE A 73 -1.65 -8.98 -17.81
CA ILE A 73 -0.59 -9.65 -17.04
C ILE A 73 0.05 -8.65 -16.07
N VAL A 74 0.32 -7.43 -16.53
CA VAL A 74 0.87 -6.36 -15.69
C VAL A 74 -0.08 -6.04 -14.53
N LEU A 75 -1.38 -5.86 -14.82
CA LEU A 75 -2.40 -5.60 -13.80
C LEU A 75 -2.49 -6.73 -12.78
N PHE A 76 -2.43 -7.99 -13.23
CA PHE A 76 -2.45 -9.15 -12.35
C PHE A 76 -1.23 -9.19 -11.42
N ILE A 77 -0.02 -8.98 -11.96
CA ILE A 77 1.22 -8.95 -11.18
C ILE A 77 1.20 -7.81 -10.17
N VAL A 78 0.77 -6.61 -10.58
CA VAL A 78 0.63 -5.45 -9.69
C VAL A 78 -0.38 -5.74 -8.57
N GLY A 79 -1.50 -6.39 -8.88
CA GLY A 79 -2.49 -6.82 -7.90
C GLY A 79 -1.91 -7.79 -6.87
N LEU A 80 -1.23 -8.85 -7.31
CA LEU A 80 -0.57 -9.80 -6.41
C LEU A 80 0.49 -9.13 -5.54
N TRP A 81 1.30 -8.26 -6.13
CA TRP A 81 2.32 -7.51 -5.42
C TRP A 81 1.70 -6.58 -4.36
N PHE A 82 0.62 -5.87 -4.70
CA PHE A 82 -0.10 -5.00 -3.76
C PHE A 82 -0.67 -5.79 -2.58
N ILE A 83 -1.34 -6.93 -2.84
CA ILE A 83 -1.88 -7.80 -1.78
C ILE A 83 -0.77 -8.30 -0.86
N TYR A 84 0.31 -8.83 -1.45
CA TYR A 84 1.46 -9.31 -0.71
C TYR A 84 2.03 -8.24 0.23
N ARG A 85 2.25 -7.03 -0.28
CA ARG A 85 2.76 -5.89 0.49
C ARG A 85 1.85 -5.53 1.65
N VAL A 86 0.54 -5.43 1.41
CA VAL A 86 -0.44 -5.11 2.45
C VAL A 86 -0.43 -6.17 3.56
N VAL A 87 -0.41 -7.45 3.19
CA VAL A 87 -0.38 -8.58 4.16
C VAL A 87 0.91 -8.58 4.97
N VAL A 88 2.08 -8.48 4.33
CA VAL A 88 3.38 -8.49 5.02
C VAL A 88 3.51 -7.28 5.95
N GLY A 89 3.12 -6.09 5.47
CA GLY A 89 3.09 -4.89 6.30
C GLY A 89 2.18 -5.05 7.52
N PHE A 90 0.99 -5.63 7.32
CA PHE A 90 0.03 -5.86 8.39
C PHE A 90 0.52 -6.86 9.43
N ILE A 91 1.15 -7.97 9.01
CA ILE A 91 1.73 -8.96 9.92
C ILE A 91 2.80 -8.29 10.80
N LYS A 92 3.74 -7.55 10.20
CA LYS A 92 4.78 -6.83 10.95
C LYS A 92 4.19 -5.79 11.91
N PHE A 93 3.17 -5.07 11.47
CA PHE A 93 2.43 -4.12 12.31
C PHE A 93 1.80 -4.82 13.52
N ASN A 94 1.16 -5.97 13.33
CA ASN A 94 0.53 -6.73 14.40
C ASN A 94 1.56 -7.32 15.38
N ASP A 95 2.75 -7.69 14.87
CA ASP A 95 3.90 -8.11 15.65
C ASP A 95 4.62 -6.96 16.39
N ASN A 96 4.17 -5.72 16.25
CA ASN A 96 4.85 -4.50 16.75
C ASN A 96 6.30 -4.37 16.24
N LYS A 97 6.55 -4.79 15.00
CA LYS A 97 7.86 -4.68 14.33
C LYS A 97 7.80 -3.62 13.23
N PRO A 98 8.89 -2.85 13.02
CA PRO A 98 8.96 -1.93 11.89
C PRO A 98 8.97 -2.68 10.55
N VAL A 99 8.66 -1.96 9.48
CA VAL A 99 8.78 -2.45 8.11
C VAL A 99 9.83 -1.63 7.36
N SER A 100 10.70 -2.28 6.59
CA SER A 100 11.63 -1.52 5.75
C SER A 100 10.85 -0.87 4.60
N ALA A 101 10.91 0.46 4.52
CA ALA A 101 10.38 1.20 3.38
C ALA A 101 11.20 0.98 2.09
N GLU A 102 12.38 0.34 2.17
CA GLU A 102 13.27 0.05 1.04
C GLU A 102 13.26 -1.40 0.59
N GLY A 103 12.66 -2.30 1.37
CA GLY A 103 12.44 -3.69 0.97
C GLY A 103 11.50 -3.73 -0.23
N TRP A 104 11.97 -4.26 -1.37
CA TRP A 104 11.16 -4.51 -2.58
C TRP A 104 10.19 -5.69 -2.40
N LEU A 105 10.46 -6.51 -1.37
CA LEU A 105 9.69 -7.62 -0.85
C LEU A 105 9.32 -7.29 0.61
#